data_AF-A0A2J8ACU4-F1
#
_entry.id   AF-A0A2J8ACU4-F1
#
_cell.length_a   1.000
_cell.length_b   1.000
_cell.length_c   1.000
_cell.angle_alpha   90.00
_cell.angle_beta   90.00
_cell.angle_gamma   90.00
#
_symmetry.space_group_name_H-M   'P 1'
#
loop_
_entity.id
_entity.type
_entity.pdbx_description
1 polymer ?
#
loop_
_entity_poly.entity_id
_entity_poly.type
_entity_poly.pdbx_seq_one_letter_code
_entity_poly.pdbx_strand_id
1 'polypeptide(L)'
;MSSQKAVQLSLGGARCLSTGLARLAAASQGVAPVASQGAAQTPIFGASASVIASGIRAQAASPMSLHKQAVLSSSAAQERTMSVLAASKMVGAGCATIALAGVGAGLGVMFGSLINGAARNPNIAKQLVGYALLGFALTESIALFSLLVVFLILFA
;
A
#
# COMPACT_ATOMS: atom_id res chain seq x y z
N MET A 1 10.75 -44.41 -42.93
CA MET A 1 9.93 -44.05 -41.72
C MET A 1 10.76 -43.22 -40.73
N SER A 2 11.24 -42.03 -41.11
CA SER A 2 12.19 -41.26 -40.26
C SER A 2 11.95 -39.73 -40.21
N SER A 3 10.96 -39.18 -40.90
CA SER A 3 10.76 -37.71 -40.97
C SER A 3 9.47 -37.21 -40.34
N GLN A 4 8.89 -37.94 -39.38
CA GLN A 4 7.72 -37.49 -38.60
C GLN A 4 8.08 -37.14 -37.15
N LYS A 5 9.34 -37.36 -36.72
CA LYS A 5 9.76 -37.13 -35.33
C LYS A 5 10.23 -35.69 -35.04
N ALA A 6 10.55 -34.90 -36.08
CA ALA A 6 11.12 -33.57 -35.92
C ALA A 6 10.08 -32.44 -35.76
N VAL A 7 8.84 -32.60 -36.27
CA VAL A 7 7.79 -31.57 -36.13
C VAL A 7 7.19 -31.55 -34.72
N GLN A 8 7.29 -32.65 -33.96
CA GLN A 8 6.76 -32.73 -32.59
C GLN A 8 7.67 -32.12 -31.53
N LEU A 9 8.97 -31.88 -31.81
CA LEU A 9 9.85 -31.23 -30.82
C LEU A 9 9.73 -29.69 -30.82
N SER A 10 9.36 -29.07 -31.95
CA SER A 10 9.24 -27.60 -32.02
C SER A 10 7.90 -27.08 -31.47
N LEU A 11 6.87 -27.92 -31.39
CA LEU A 11 5.57 -27.57 -30.82
C LEU A 11 5.40 -27.95 -29.33
N GLY A 12 6.46 -28.47 -28.69
CA GLY A 12 6.47 -28.82 -27.27
C GLY A 12 6.97 -27.69 -26.36
N GLY A 13 7.88 -26.84 -26.84
CA GLY A 13 8.45 -25.74 -26.05
C GLY A 13 7.51 -24.56 -25.80
N ALA A 14 6.58 -24.30 -26.72
CA ALA A 14 5.66 -23.16 -26.63
C ALA A 14 4.44 -23.40 -25.71
N ARG A 15 4.16 -24.65 -25.31
CA ARG A 15 3.04 -24.98 -24.40
C ARG A 15 3.42 -24.93 -22.91
N CYS A 16 4.72 -24.93 -22.58
CA CYS A 16 5.16 -24.70 -21.20
C CYS A 16 5.09 -23.23 -20.76
N LEU A 17 5.08 -22.27 -21.71
CA LEU A 17 5.07 -20.85 -21.36
C LEU A 17 3.65 -20.31 -21.12
N SER A 18 2.62 -20.86 -21.78
CA SER A 18 1.22 -20.46 -21.53
C SER A 18 0.63 -21.09 -20.27
N THR A 19 1.07 -22.29 -19.89
CA THR A 19 0.56 -22.99 -18.69
C THR A 19 1.25 -22.52 -17.40
N GLY A 20 2.44 -21.92 -17.48
CA GLY A 20 3.12 -21.28 -16.35
C GLY A 20 2.49 -19.93 -15.93
N LEU A 21 1.98 -19.16 -16.90
CA LEU A 21 1.28 -17.90 -16.61
C LEU A 21 -0.13 -18.13 -16.00
N ALA A 22 -0.75 -19.27 -16.31
CA ALA A 22 -2.07 -19.63 -15.78
C ALA A 22 -2.07 -20.07 -14.31
N ARG A 23 -0.91 -20.42 -13.73
CA ARG A 23 -0.80 -20.82 -12.31
C ARG A 23 -0.33 -19.73 -11.35
N LEU A 24 -0.01 -18.52 -11.84
CA LEU A 24 0.26 -17.38 -10.96
C LEU A 24 -0.98 -16.55 -10.60
N ALA A 25 -2.14 -16.83 -11.24
CA ALA A 25 -3.41 -16.16 -10.94
C ALA A 25 -4.23 -16.83 -9.80
N ALA A 26 -3.71 -17.90 -9.16
CA ALA A 26 -4.43 -18.70 -8.18
C ALA A 26 -3.92 -18.58 -6.73
N ALA A 27 -3.30 -17.45 -6.37
CA ALA A 27 -2.91 -17.16 -4.98
C ALA A 27 -3.14 -15.68 -4.64
N SER A 28 -4.40 -15.26 -4.51
CA SER A 28 -4.85 -14.13 -3.68
C SER A 28 -6.38 -13.98 -3.70
N GLN A 29 -7.11 -15.06 -3.45
CA GLN A 29 -8.48 -14.92 -2.92
C GLN A 29 -8.39 -14.86 -1.40
N GLY A 30 -8.53 -13.66 -0.85
CA GLY A 30 -8.46 -13.50 0.60
C GLY A 30 -8.42 -12.06 1.10
N VAL A 31 -9.08 -11.09 0.46
CA VAL A 31 -9.46 -9.84 1.10
C VAL A 31 -10.86 -9.46 0.63
N ALA A 32 -11.80 -9.45 1.57
CA ALA A 32 -13.19 -9.09 1.37
C ALA A 32 -13.35 -7.65 0.85
N PRO A 33 -14.30 -7.39 -0.07
CA PRO A 33 -14.71 -6.01 -0.34
C PRO A 33 -15.61 -5.54 0.81
N VAL A 34 -15.14 -4.53 1.57
CA VAL A 34 -16.04 -3.75 2.41
C VAL A 34 -16.91 -2.90 1.48
N ALA A 35 -18.20 -3.18 1.50
CA ALA A 35 -19.19 -2.58 0.63
C ALA A 35 -19.33 -1.07 0.93
N SER A 36 -19.13 -0.26 -0.10
CA SER A 36 -19.63 1.10 -0.20
C SER A 36 -21.16 1.05 -0.38
N GLN A 37 -21.92 1.26 0.69
CA GLN A 37 -23.35 1.56 0.55
C GLN A 37 -23.54 3.05 0.25
N GLY A 38 -23.44 3.38 -1.04
CA GLY A 38 -24.16 4.51 -1.60
C GLY A 38 -25.64 4.14 -1.66
N ALA A 39 -26.47 4.86 -0.89
CA ALA A 39 -27.90 4.69 -0.89
C ALA A 39 -28.52 5.32 -2.15
N ALA A 40 -28.82 4.49 -3.15
CA ALA A 40 -29.75 4.82 -4.23
C ALA A 40 -30.49 3.54 -4.72
N GLN A 41 -31.75 3.42 -4.27
CA GLN A 41 -32.91 2.84 -4.98
C GLN A 41 -32.95 1.37 -5.47
N THR A 42 -33.82 0.59 -4.76
CA THR A 42 -34.86 -0.39 -5.22
C THR A 42 -34.42 -1.71 -5.91
N PRO A 43 -35.25 -2.79 -6.02
CA PRO A 43 -36.64 -3.07 -5.58
C PRO A 43 -36.81 -4.38 -4.72
N ILE A 44 -37.75 -4.46 -3.76
CA ILE A 44 -39.12 -5.03 -3.85
C ILE A 44 -39.23 -6.43 -4.50
N PHE A 45 -38.86 -7.50 -3.81
CA PHE A 45 -39.49 -8.85 -3.95
C PHE A 45 -39.24 -9.64 -2.66
N GLY A 46 -40.28 -9.91 -1.86
CA GLY A 46 -40.24 -10.97 -0.85
C GLY A 46 -40.53 -10.65 0.62
N ALA A 47 -41.08 -9.49 0.97
CA ALA A 47 -41.58 -9.24 2.33
C ALA A 47 -43.09 -9.49 2.42
N SER A 48 -43.51 -10.49 3.19
CA SER A 48 -44.92 -10.83 3.44
C SER A 48 -45.76 -9.62 3.87
N ALA A 49 -46.97 -9.53 3.33
CA ALA A 49 -47.88 -8.39 3.36
C ALA A 49 -48.41 -7.94 4.75
N SER A 50 -48.06 -8.62 5.84
CA SER A 50 -48.54 -8.29 7.20
C SER A 50 -47.60 -7.40 8.02
N VAL A 51 -46.31 -7.30 7.67
CA VAL A 51 -45.34 -6.47 8.41
C VAL A 51 -45.37 -5.00 7.97
N ILE A 52 -45.71 -4.74 6.70
CA ILE A 52 -45.77 -3.36 6.17
C ILE A 52 -47.00 -2.59 6.70
N ALA A 53 -48.08 -3.28 7.05
CA ALA A 53 -49.33 -2.62 7.44
C ALA A 53 -49.41 -2.15 8.90
N SER A 54 -48.56 -2.67 9.81
CA SER A 54 -48.61 -2.31 11.25
C SER A 54 -47.55 -1.29 11.71
N GLY A 55 -46.56 -0.96 10.88
CA GLY A 55 -45.47 -0.04 11.27
C GLY A 55 -45.75 1.45 11.03
N ILE A 56 -46.78 1.81 10.27
CA ILE A 56 -46.96 3.17 9.73
C ILE A 56 -47.97 4.03 10.52
N ARG A 57 -48.53 3.53 11.63
CA ARG A 57 -49.54 4.25 12.43
C ARG A 57 -49.09 4.56 13.86
N ALA A 58 -47.84 5.02 14.03
CA ALA A 58 -47.40 5.59 15.31
C ALA A 58 -46.32 6.68 15.16
N GLN A 59 -46.25 7.37 14.03
CA GLN A 59 -45.48 8.62 13.90
C GLN A 59 -46.43 9.77 13.56
N ALA A 60 -47.40 9.99 14.44
CA ALA A 60 -48.18 11.21 14.46
C ALA A 60 -47.67 12.06 15.63
N ALA A 61 -47.14 13.22 15.26
CA ALA A 61 -47.08 14.45 16.05
C ALA A 61 -46.52 14.37 17.48
N SER A 62 -45.28 14.85 17.65
CA SER A 62 -44.95 15.67 18.82
C SER A 62 -43.90 16.72 18.43
N PRO A 63 -44.14 18.01 18.77
CA PRO A 63 -43.47 19.15 18.16
C PRO A 63 -42.05 19.37 18.67
N MET A 64 -41.29 20.00 17.77
CA MET A 64 -40.03 20.68 17.97
C MET A 64 -40.06 21.58 19.21
N SER A 65 -39.60 21.07 20.35
CA SER A 65 -39.30 21.86 21.53
C SER A 65 -37.79 21.89 21.72
N LEU A 66 -37.21 22.95 21.16
CA LEU A 66 -36.15 23.75 21.74
C LEU A 66 -35.90 23.39 23.21
N HIS A 67 -34.81 22.67 23.49
CA HIS A 67 -34.02 22.88 24.70
C HIS A 67 -32.70 22.13 24.58
N LYS A 68 -31.63 22.92 24.39
CA LYS A 68 -30.26 22.60 24.79
C LYS A 68 -29.63 21.44 24.02
N GLN A 69 -29.25 21.72 22.77
CA GLN A 69 -28.18 20.99 22.10
C GLN A 69 -27.01 20.92 23.08
N ALA A 70 -26.64 19.70 23.47
CA ALA A 70 -25.53 19.43 24.36
C ALA A 70 -24.22 19.84 23.68
N VAL A 71 -23.88 21.12 23.75
CA VAL A 71 -22.52 21.65 23.67
C VAL A 71 -21.79 21.24 24.96
N LEU A 72 -21.69 19.93 25.19
CA LEU A 72 -20.96 19.34 26.32
C LEU A 72 -20.20 18.06 25.92
N SER A 73 -20.22 17.66 24.65
CA SER A 73 -19.47 16.48 24.17
C SER A 73 -18.27 16.81 23.27
N SER A 74 -17.97 18.09 23.03
CA SER A 74 -16.77 18.43 22.26
C SER A 74 -15.47 18.14 23.02
N SER A 75 -15.45 18.13 24.36
CA SER A 75 -14.21 17.84 25.11
C SER A 75 -13.81 16.35 25.06
N ALA A 76 -14.77 15.43 25.17
CA ALA A 76 -14.51 13.98 25.06
C ALA A 76 -14.32 13.50 23.60
N ALA A 77 -14.79 14.27 22.60
CA ALA A 77 -14.44 14.07 21.20
C ALA A 77 -13.04 14.62 20.90
N GLN A 78 -12.68 15.78 21.47
CA GLN A 78 -11.36 16.40 21.35
C GLN A 78 -10.24 15.53 21.97
N GLU A 79 -10.53 14.77 23.03
CA GLU A 79 -9.57 13.82 23.60
C GLU A 79 -9.30 12.62 22.67
N ARG A 80 -10.34 12.11 21.99
CA ARG A 80 -10.20 11.03 21.01
C ARG A 80 -9.47 11.46 19.73
N THR A 81 -9.66 12.69 19.27
CA THR A 81 -8.96 13.19 18.09
C THR A 81 -7.45 13.30 18.35
N MET A 82 -7.03 13.71 19.56
CA MET A 82 -5.61 13.72 19.95
C MET A 82 -5.00 12.31 19.97
N SER A 83 -5.74 11.31 20.43
CA SER A 83 -5.34 9.90 20.37
C SER A 83 -5.21 9.38 18.93
N VAL A 84 -6.17 9.70 18.06
CA VAL A 84 -6.16 9.25 16.67
C VAL A 84 -5.05 9.94 15.87
N LEU A 85 -4.77 11.22 16.15
CA LEU A 85 -3.64 11.93 15.54
C LEU A 85 -2.30 11.33 15.97
N ALA A 86 -2.12 11.03 17.26
CA ALA A 86 -0.92 10.37 17.74
C ALA A 86 -0.71 8.99 17.09
N ALA A 87 -1.78 8.19 16.97
CA ALA A 87 -1.73 6.90 16.27
C ALA A 87 -1.40 7.06 14.77
N SER A 88 -1.99 8.05 14.09
CA SER A 88 -1.75 8.27 12.67
C SER A 88 -0.34 8.81 12.38
N LYS A 89 0.24 9.62 13.29
CA LYS A 89 1.66 10.03 13.21
C LYS A 89 2.60 8.82 13.23
N MET A 90 2.36 7.85 14.13
CA MET A 90 3.19 6.64 14.22
C MET A 90 3.09 5.75 12.97
N VAL A 91 1.89 5.59 12.42
CA VAL A 91 1.69 4.83 11.17
C VAL A 91 2.31 5.56 9.97
N GLY A 92 2.10 6.88 9.86
CA GLY A 92 2.68 7.71 8.80
C GLY A 92 4.20 7.71 8.82
N ALA A 93 4.81 7.81 10.00
CA ALA A 93 6.25 7.71 10.17
C ALA A 93 6.79 6.33 9.75
N GLY A 94 6.11 5.24 10.13
CA GLY A 94 6.47 3.89 9.68
C GLY A 94 6.44 3.75 8.16
N CYS A 95 5.36 4.20 7.51
CA CYS A 95 5.27 4.17 6.05
C CYS A 95 6.33 5.04 5.36
N ALA A 96 6.68 6.19 5.93
CA ALA A 96 7.71 7.07 5.38
C ALA A 96 9.12 6.44 5.43
N THR A 97 9.43 5.61 6.44
CA THR A 97 10.74 4.94 6.55
C THR A 97 10.98 3.85 5.49
N ILE A 98 9.95 3.39 4.78
CA ILE A 98 10.07 2.40 3.70
C ILE A 98 11.01 2.89 2.58
N ALA A 99 11.10 4.22 2.39
CA ALA A 99 12.01 4.81 1.42
C ALA A 99 13.49 4.43 1.63
N LEU A 100 13.91 4.10 2.86
CA LEU A 100 15.27 3.64 3.15
C LEU A 100 15.61 2.30 2.51
N ALA A 101 14.62 1.46 2.19
CA ALA A 101 14.85 0.22 1.46
C ALA A 101 15.45 0.49 0.06
N GLY A 102 15.01 1.56 -0.61
CA GLY A 102 15.55 1.97 -1.91
C GLY A 102 16.99 2.49 -1.81
N VAL A 103 17.30 3.24 -0.76
CA VAL A 103 18.66 3.71 -0.46
C VAL A 103 19.60 2.53 -0.24
N GLY A 104 19.22 1.56 0.58
CA GLY A 104 20.04 0.37 0.84
C GLY A 104 20.29 -0.47 -0.41
N ALA A 105 19.28 -0.66 -1.25
CA ALA A 105 19.43 -1.35 -2.54
C ALA A 105 20.37 -0.58 -3.49
N GLY A 106 20.23 0.75 -3.57
CA GLY A 106 21.10 1.61 -4.38
C GLY A 106 22.57 1.55 -3.94
N LEU A 107 22.81 1.62 -2.63
CA LEU A 107 24.15 1.47 -2.04
C LEU A 107 24.79 0.12 -2.39
N GLY A 108 24.02 -0.97 -2.31
CA GLY A 108 24.49 -2.31 -2.62
C GLY A 108 24.97 -2.45 -4.08
N VAL A 109 24.20 -1.89 -5.02
CA VAL A 109 24.57 -1.88 -6.46
C VAL A 109 25.79 -1.01 -6.72
N MET A 110 25.88 0.13 -6.05
CA MET A 110 26.99 1.07 -6.17
C MET A 110 28.30 0.48 -5.66
N PHE A 111 28.32 -0.12 -4.47
CA PHE A 111 29.52 -0.77 -3.94
C PHE A 111 29.86 -2.07 -4.70
N GLY A 112 28.86 -2.81 -5.18
CA GLY A 112 29.09 -3.96 -6.07
C GLY A 112 29.81 -3.57 -7.36
N SER A 113 29.39 -2.45 -7.98
CA SER A 113 30.03 -1.90 -9.18
C SER A 113 31.43 -1.35 -8.90
N LEU A 114 31.67 -0.78 -7.72
CA LEU A 114 33.00 -0.34 -7.27
C LEU A 114 33.98 -1.50 -7.18
N ILE A 115 33.61 -2.60 -6.51
CA ILE A 115 34.49 -3.77 -6.37
C ILE A 115 34.79 -4.39 -7.73
N ASN A 116 33.77 -4.53 -8.59
CA ASN A 116 33.98 -5.04 -9.94
C ASN A 116 34.89 -4.11 -10.77
N GLY A 117 34.71 -2.79 -10.66
CA GLY A 117 35.58 -1.81 -11.32
C GLY A 117 37.03 -1.85 -10.82
N ALA A 118 37.23 -1.93 -9.50
CA ALA A 118 38.56 -2.02 -8.89
C ALA A 118 39.26 -3.34 -9.19
N ALA A 119 38.52 -4.45 -9.29
CA ALA A 119 39.05 -5.76 -9.66
C ALA A 119 39.53 -5.81 -11.11
N ARG A 120 38.89 -5.07 -12.03
CA ARG A 120 39.28 -5.03 -13.45
C ARG A 120 40.50 -4.16 -13.71
N ASN A 121 40.66 -3.06 -12.97
CA ASN A 121 41.84 -2.21 -13.09
C ASN A 121 42.20 -1.57 -11.74
N PRO A 122 43.16 -2.15 -10.99
CA PRO A 122 43.53 -1.65 -9.68
C PRO A 122 44.31 -0.32 -9.71
N ASN A 123 44.89 0.08 -10.85
CA ASN A 123 45.68 1.32 -10.95
C ASN A 123 44.80 2.56 -10.72
N ILE A 124 43.57 2.55 -11.24
CA ILE A 124 42.58 3.63 -11.10
C ILE A 124 41.68 3.47 -9.87
N ALA A 125 41.92 2.47 -9.01
CA ALA A 125 41.04 2.13 -7.89
C ALA A 125 40.87 3.31 -6.91
N LYS A 126 41.91 4.11 -6.65
CA LYS A 126 41.82 5.28 -5.76
C LYS A 126 40.84 6.34 -6.28
N GLN A 127 40.82 6.57 -7.59
CA GLN A 127 39.88 7.51 -8.22
C GLN A 127 38.46 6.94 -8.22
N LEU A 128 38.30 5.64 -8.50
CA LEU A 128 37.01 4.95 -8.42
C LEU A 128 36.41 5.00 -7.00
N VAL A 129 37.22 4.79 -5.96
CA VAL A 129 36.80 4.95 -4.56
C VAL A 129 36.37 6.40 -4.29
N GLY A 130 37.06 7.39 -4.85
CA GLY A 130 36.64 8.80 -4.76
C GLY A 130 35.24 9.05 -5.35
N TYR A 131 34.97 8.55 -6.55
CA TYR A 131 33.64 8.64 -7.16
C TYR A 131 32.57 7.85 -6.40
N ALA A 132 32.97 6.71 -5.86
CA ALA A 132 32.11 5.90 -5.01
C ALA A 132 31.71 6.62 -3.72
N LEU A 133 32.66 7.27 -3.03
CA LEU A 133 32.36 8.05 -1.82
C LEU A 133 31.51 9.29 -2.12
N LEU A 134 31.69 9.92 -3.29
CA LEU A 134 30.81 10.99 -3.76
C LEU A 134 29.37 10.46 -3.97
N GLY A 135 29.21 9.32 -4.65
CA GLY A 135 27.91 8.68 -4.84
C GLY A 135 27.26 8.21 -3.53
N PHE A 136 28.06 7.70 -2.58
CA PHE A 136 27.63 7.36 -1.23
C PHE A 136 27.09 8.58 -0.51
N ALA A 137 27.83 9.70 -0.50
CA ALA A 137 27.38 10.94 0.15
C ALA A 137 26.06 11.47 -0.46
N LEU A 138 25.89 11.38 -1.78
CA LEU A 138 24.64 11.77 -2.43
C LEU A 138 23.48 10.83 -2.06
N THR A 139 23.72 9.52 -1.97
CA THR A 139 22.69 8.54 -1.60
C THR A 139 22.30 8.68 -0.13
N GLU A 140 23.27 8.93 0.76
CA GLU A 140 23.03 9.23 2.18
C GLU A 140 22.28 10.55 2.36
N SER A 141 22.53 11.57 1.53
CA SER A 141 21.75 12.81 1.57
C SER A 141 20.26 12.54 1.33
N ILE A 142 19.92 11.64 0.39
CA ILE A 142 18.53 11.23 0.14
C ILE A 142 17.98 10.39 1.31
N ALA A 143 18.81 9.54 1.92
CA ALA A 143 18.43 8.76 3.10
C ALA A 143 18.08 9.67 4.28
N LEU A 144 18.94 10.65 4.57
CA LEU A 144 18.72 11.62 5.64
C LEU A 144 17.57 12.57 5.31
N PHE A 145 17.34 12.88 4.04
CA PHE A 145 16.15 13.63 3.62
C PHE A 145 14.86 12.87 3.91
N SER A 146 14.81 11.56 3.63
CA SER A 146 13.66 10.72 4.01
C SER A 146 13.46 10.69 5.52
N LEU A 147 14.54 10.52 6.30
CA LEU A 147 14.48 10.54 7.76
C LEU A 147 14.07 11.90 8.31
N LEU A 148 14.43 13.00 7.66
CA LEU A 148 13.98 14.35 8.02
C LEU A 148 12.45 14.42 7.94
N VAL A 149 11.84 13.89 6.88
CA VAL A 149 10.37 13.86 6.74
C VAL A 149 9.75 13.00 7.85
N VAL A 150 10.36 11.87 8.19
CA VAL A 150 9.91 11.01 9.31
C VAL A 150 9.93 11.79 10.63
N PHE A 151 11.01 12.54 10.91
CA PHE A 151 11.12 13.35 12.12
C PHE A 151 10.14 14.52 12.14
N LEU A 152 9.83 15.13 10.99
CA LEU A 152 8.76 16.13 10.91
C LEU A 152 7.40 15.49 11.21
N ILE A 153 7.12 14.28 10.72
CA ILE A 153 5.86 13.60 11.02
C ILE A 153 5.75 13.22 12.50
N LEU A 154 6.84 12.95 13.21
CA LEU A 154 6.77 12.61 14.64
C LEU A 154 6.81 13.82 15.58
N PHE A 155 7.65 14.81 15.29
CA PHE A 155 7.98 15.89 16.23
C PHE A 155 7.52 17.28 15.81
N ALA A 156 7.06 17.45 14.57
CA ALA A 156 6.31 18.64 14.13
C ALA A 156 4.81 18.32 14.01
#